data_AF-A0A6L9KF12-F1
#
_entry.id   AF-A0A6L9KF12-F1
#
_cell.length_a   1.000
_cell.length_b   1.000
_cell.length_c   1.000
_cell.angle_alpha   90.00
_cell.angle_beta   90.00
_cell.angle_gamma   90.00
#
_symmetry.space_group_name_H-M   'P 1'
#
loop_
_entity.id
_entity.type
_entity.pdbx_description
1 polymer ?
#
loop_
_entity_poly.entity_id
_entity_poly.type
_entity_poly.pdbx_seq_one_letter_code
_entity_poly.pdbx_strand_id
1 'polypeptide(L)'
;MKQHYKYLILLVSFFACFLLEAQQTTFYYYKGEKFYLDVDYSRLSIVSNGEISSNKIKNKIAKYDFDIKNQKRSHTKQNIIATDKSNQIADIYNTEIEFSTKINSDEYLDNIQNLQNEDGVIKVSPTYTVRTKKLGVSNNFYVRLSKAGDVDILNNLAKKYSVQVLGYNQFMPLWYTLSCTKETPYNAIEAANYFYETNLFESSEPEFLYHDLAATNDPYFPNQWGLKNTG
;
A
#
# COMPACT_ATOMS: atom_id res chain seq x y z
N MET A 1 -39.31 24.04 -40.58
CA MET A 1 -38.70 24.11 -39.23
C MET A 1 -39.05 22.91 -38.31
N LYS A 2 -39.08 21.66 -38.81
CA LYS A 2 -39.38 20.48 -37.95
C LYS A 2 -38.42 19.30 -38.11
N GLN A 3 -37.36 19.42 -38.92
CA GLN A 3 -36.47 18.30 -39.24
C GLN A 3 -35.10 18.36 -38.56
N HIS A 4 -34.73 19.50 -37.93
CA HIS A 4 -33.45 19.65 -37.20
C HIS A 4 -33.50 19.19 -35.73
N TYR A 5 -34.68 18.98 -35.14
CA TYR A 5 -34.79 18.54 -33.75
C TYR A 5 -34.51 17.05 -33.55
N LYS A 6 -34.64 16.22 -34.59
CA LYS A 6 -34.38 14.77 -34.49
C LYS A 6 -32.90 14.44 -34.32
N TYR A 7 -32.00 15.24 -34.91
CA TYR A 7 -30.56 15.07 -34.74
C TYR A 7 -30.04 15.68 -33.44
N LEU A 8 -30.71 16.71 -32.91
CA LEU A 8 -30.34 17.30 -31.62
C LEU A 8 -30.66 16.35 -30.45
N ILE A 9 -31.76 15.60 -30.52
CA ILE A 9 -32.13 14.62 -29.48
C ILE A 9 -31.20 13.38 -29.52
N LEU A 10 -30.70 13.01 -30.70
CA LEU A 10 -29.75 11.88 -30.83
C LEU A 10 -28.34 12.22 -30.36
N LEU A 11 -27.94 13.50 -30.40
CA LEU A 11 -26.64 13.97 -29.92
C LEU A 11 -26.60 14.14 -28.39
N VAL A 12 -27.77 14.39 -27.77
CA VAL A 12 -27.90 14.46 -26.30
C VAL A 12 -27.97 13.06 -25.67
N SER A 13 -28.45 12.02 -26.39
CA SER A 13 -28.50 10.66 -25.86
C SER A 13 -27.16 9.92 -25.88
N PHE A 14 -26.14 10.43 -26.61
CA PHE A 14 -24.78 9.84 -26.57
C PHE A 14 -23.91 10.42 -25.45
N PHE A 15 -24.34 11.51 -24.80
CA PHE A 15 -23.62 12.15 -23.70
C PHE A 15 -24.12 11.74 -22.30
N ALA A 16 -25.20 10.96 -22.22
CA ALA A 16 -25.86 10.61 -20.95
C ALA A 16 -25.39 9.30 -20.30
N CYS A 17 -24.35 8.63 -20.82
CA CYS A 17 -23.88 7.33 -20.31
C CYS A 17 -22.49 7.33 -19.64
N PHE A 18 -21.91 8.49 -19.32
CA PHE A 18 -20.63 8.55 -18.59
C PHE A 18 -20.74 9.20 -17.21
N LEU A 19 -21.82 8.94 -16.49
CA LEU A 19 -21.84 9.02 -15.03
C LEU A 19 -21.74 7.60 -14.47
N LEU A 20 -20.69 6.88 -14.85
CA LEU A 20 -20.15 5.88 -13.93
C LEU A 20 -19.46 6.71 -12.86
N GLU A 21 -19.98 6.68 -11.64
CA GLU A 21 -19.15 6.97 -10.48
C GLU A 21 -17.93 6.06 -10.63
N ALA A 22 -16.78 6.64 -10.97
CA ALA A 22 -15.54 5.91 -11.04
C ALA A 22 -15.18 5.56 -9.60
N GLN A 23 -15.74 4.45 -9.09
CA GLN A 23 -15.20 3.82 -7.90
C GLN A 23 -13.73 3.56 -8.22
N GLN A 24 -12.83 4.18 -7.46
CA GLN A 24 -11.39 4.05 -7.69
C GLN A 24 -11.03 2.58 -7.47
N THR A 25 -10.92 1.83 -8.55
CA THR A 25 -10.60 0.40 -8.49
C THR A 25 -9.13 0.27 -8.16
N THR A 26 -8.82 -0.04 -6.89
CA THR A 26 -7.47 -0.39 -6.50
C THR A 26 -7.24 -1.87 -6.80
N PHE A 27 -6.05 -2.21 -7.28
CA PHE A 27 -5.64 -3.58 -7.55
C PHE A 27 -4.14 -3.74 -7.28
N TYR A 28 -3.66 -4.97 -7.24
CA TYR A 28 -2.23 -5.27 -7.32
C TYR A 28 -1.98 -6.44 -8.28
N TYR A 29 -0.77 -6.52 -8.83
CA TYR A 29 -0.37 -7.68 -9.63
C TYR A 29 0.18 -8.79 -8.75
N TYR A 30 -0.21 -10.03 -9.04
CA TYR A 30 0.40 -11.22 -8.48
C TYR A 30 0.45 -12.31 -9.55
N LYS A 31 1.64 -12.84 -9.83
CA LYS A 31 1.85 -13.83 -10.90
C LYS A 31 1.27 -13.42 -12.27
N GLY A 32 1.30 -12.12 -12.56
CA GLY A 32 0.81 -11.55 -13.81
C GLY A 32 -0.70 -11.35 -13.92
N GLU A 33 -1.46 -11.62 -12.85
CA GLU A 33 -2.89 -11.36 -12.80
C GLU A 33 -3.21 -10.16 -11.89
N LYS A 34 -4.30 -9.45 -12.19
CA LYS A 34 -4.81 -8.35 -11.36
C LYS A 34 -5.70 -8.88 -10.25
N PHE A 35 -5.38 -8.51 -9.02
CA PHE A 35 -6.19 -8.78 -7.84
C PHE A 35 -6.77 -7.47 -7.33
N TYR A 36 -8.10 -7.33 -7.45
CA TYR A 36 -8.82 -6.13 -7.04
C TYR A 36 -9.02 -6.08 -5.53
N LEU A 37 -8.96 -4.87 -4.98
CA LEU A 37 -9.03 -4.58 -3.56
C LEU A 37 -10.17 -3.60 -3.28
N ASP A 38 -10.93 -3.87 -2.23
CA ASP A 38 -11.93 -2.93 -1.72
C ASP A 38 -11.27 -2.04 -0.67
N VAL A 39 -11.35 -0.71 -0.88
CA VAL A 39 -10.83 0.27 0.09
C VAL A 39 -11.64 0.21 1.39
N ASP A 40 -10.94 0.09 2.51
CA ASP A 40 -11.53 0.15 3.84
C ASP A 40 -11.46 1.57 4.41
N TYR A 41 -12.53 2.32 4.19
CA TYR A 41 -12.68 3.70 4.65
C TYR A 41 -12.84 3.86 6.17
N SER A 42 -12.76 2.79 6.98
CA SER A 42 -12.72 2.91 8.44
C SER A 42 -11.30 2.87 9.01
N ARG A 43 -10.27 2.62 8.19
CA ARG A 43 -8.89 2.49 8.68
C ARG A 43 -7.85 3.11 7.75
N LEU A 44 -6.74 3.56 8.32
CA LEU A 44 -5.57 4.05 7.59
C LEU A 44 -4.29 3.37 8.07
N SER A 45 -3.35 3.12 7.16
CA SER A 45 -1.99 2.72 7.49
C SER A 45 -1.07 3.93 7.51
N ILE A 46 -0.25 4.05 8.54
CA ILE A 46 0.72 5.11 8.74
C ILE A 46 2.09 4.48 8.98
N VAL A 47 3.07 4.92 8.20
CA VAL A 47 4.48 4.56 8.37
C VAL A 47 5.23 5.76 8.90
N SER A 48 6.00 5.59 9.99
CA SER A 48 6.67 6.70 10.66
C SER A 48 8.05 6.38 11.22
N ASN A 49 8.83 7.45 11.38
CA ASN A 49 10.07 7.49 12.16
C ASN A 49 9.71 7.51 13.65
N GLY A 50 9.57 6.33 14.24
CA GLY A 50 9.14 6.16 15.63
C GLY A 50 7.64 5.92 15.78
N GLU A 51 7.23 5.59 17.01
CA GLU A 51 5.84 5.37 17.37
C GLU A 51 5.01 6.67 17.27
N ILE A 52 3.74 6.52 16.88
CA ILE A 52 2.75 7.59 16.87
C ILE A 52 1.85 7.45 18.10
N SER A 53 1.49 8.59 18.68
CA SER A 53 0.48 8.67 19.74
C SER A 53 -0.76 9.38 19.24
N SER A 54 -1.93 9.07 19.81
CA SER A 54 -3.18 9.70 19.41
C SER A 54 -3.11 11.23 19.56
N ASN A 55 -2.48 11.73 20.63
CA ASN A 55 -2.31 13.16 20.87
C ASN A 55 -1.52 13.85 19.75
N LYS A 56 -0.53 13.17 19.15
CA LYS A 56 0.27 13.73 18.05
C LYS A 56 -0.57 14.01 16.81
N ILE A 57 -1.44 13.06 16.44
CA ILE A 57 -2.20 13.13 15.18
C ILE A 57 -3.62 13.66 15.34
N LYS A 58 -4.15 13.77 16.57
CA LYS A 58 -5.54 14.17 16.83
C LYS A 58 -5.93 15.47 16.15
N ASN A 59 -5.07 16.48 16.19
CA ASN A 59 -5.36 17.78 15.58
C ASN A 59 -5.41 17.74 14.04
N LYS A 60 -4.84 16.72 13.40
CA LYS A 60 -4.87 16.55 11.94
C LYS A 60 -6.17 15.96 11.42
N ILE A 61 -6.87 15.21 12.26
CA ILE A 61 -8.10 14.47 11.93
C ILE A 61 -9.20 14.69 12.96
N ALA A 62 -9.24 15.88 13.57
CA ALA A 62 -10.01 16.21 14.78
C ALA A 62 -11.54 16.04 14.65
N LYS A 63 -12.05 15.88 13.42
CA LYS A 63 -13.46 15.61 13.14
C LYS A 63 -13.90 14.21 13.60
N TYR A 64 -12.96 13.28 13.77
CA TYR A 64 -13.26 11.88 14.02
C TYR A 64 -12.62 11.37 15.31
N ASP A 65 -13.38 10.57 16.05
CA ASP A 65 -12.82 9.69 17.05
C ASP A 65 -12.11 8.52 16.36
N PHE A 66 -10.92 8.17 16.86
CA PHE A 66 -10.12 7.09 16.33
C PHE A 66 -9.29 6.41 17.43
N ASP A 67 -8.96 5.15 17.18
CA ASP A 67 -8.03 4.36 17.98
C ASP A 67 -6.78 4.04 17.18
N ILE A 68 -5.64 3.95 17.86
CA ILE A 68 -4.42 3.35 17.30
C ILE A 68 -4.51 1.83 17.44
N LYS A 69 -4.29 1.11 16.33
CA LYS A 69 -4.24 -0.35 16.24
C LYS A 69 -2.90 -0.78 15.62
N ASN A 70 -2.47 -2.01 15.93
CA ASN A 70 -1.40 -2.71 15.21
C ASN A 70 -0.05 -1.94 15.05
N GLN A 71 0.30 -1.04 15.97
CA GLN A 71 1.58 -0.35 15.95
C GLN A 71 2.73 -1.32 16.23
N LYS A 72 3.60 -1.53 15.24
CA LYS A 72 4.73 -2.47 15.30
C LYS A 72 5.94 -1.90 14.58
N ARG A 73 7.12 -2.14 15.15
CA ARG A 73 8.41 -1.90 14.48
C ARG A 73 8.53 -2.83 13.27
N SER A 74 9.01 -2.29 12.15
CA SER A 74 9.30 -3.09 10.95
C SER A 74 10.54 -3.96 11.13
N HIS A 75 10.46 -5.21 10.63
CA HIS A 75 11.56 -6.17 10.64
C HIS A 75 12.21 -6.35 9.26
N THR A 76 11.88 -5.51 8.28
CA THR A 76 12.35 -5.60 6.88
C THR A 76 13.87 -5.76 6.76
N LYS A 77 14.65 -5.20 7.70
CA LYS A 77 16.13 -5.29 7.73
C LYS A 77 16.70 -6.70 7.86
N GLN A 78 15.98 -7.65 8.47
CA GLN A 78 16.58 -8.92 8.91
C GLN A 78 17.05 -9.82 7.76
N ASN A 79 16.43 -9.71 6.59
CA ASN A 79 16.70 -10.60 5.45
C ASN A 79 17.29 -9.87 4.23
N ILE A 80 17.65 -8.60 4.38
CA ILE A 80 18.12 -7.75 3.28
C ILE A 80 19.64 -7.61 3.32
N ILE A 81 20.27 -7.83 2.18
CA ILE A 81 21.64 -7.42 1.92
C ILE A 81 21.58 -6.08 1.19
N ALA A 82 22.05 -5.02 1.86
CA ALA A 82 22.08 -3.67 1.30
C ALA A 82 22.99 -3.62 0.07
N THR A 83 22.49 -3.02 -1.02
CA THR A 83 23.25 -2.81 -2.26
C THR A 83 24.25 -1.67 -2.12
N ASP A 84 23.93 -0.69 -1.28
CA ASP A 84 24.79 0.41 -0.91
C ASP A 84 24.94 0.43 0.62
N LYS A 85 26.17 0.25 1.11
CA LYS A 85 26.46 0.26 2.56
C LYS A 85 26.22 1.63 3.21
N SER A 86 26.14 2.71 2.41
CA SER A 86 25.79 4.04 2.89
C SER A 86 24.28 4.21 3.14
N ASN A 87 23.44 3.38 2.50
CA ASN A 87 22.00 3.35 2.74
C ASN A 87 21.72 2.68 4.07
N GLN A 88 21.74 3.47 5.15
CA GLN A 88 21.16 3.01 6.41
C GLN A 88 19.67 2.80 6.23
N ILE A 89 19.23 1.55 6.35
CA ILE A 89 17.80 1.26 6.45
C ILE A 89 17.34 1.86 7.77
N ALA A 90 16.37 2.79 7.75
CA ALA A 90 15.86 3.42 8.96
C ALA A 90 15.01 2.44 9.79
N ASP A 91 14.97 2.63 11.10
CA ASP A 91 13.95 1.96 11.93
C ASP A 91 12.62 2.68 11.72
N ILE A 92 11.66 1.96 11.14
CA ILE A 92 10.31 2.48 10.89
C ILE A 92 9.28 1.70 11.70
N TYR A 93 8.15 2.35 11.95
CA TYR A 93 6.98 1.75 12.58
C TYR A 93 5.83 1.75 11.60
N ASN A 94 5.15 0.62 11.53
CA ASN A 94 3.88 0.48 10.83
C ASN A 94 2.77 0.58 11.88
N THR A 95 1.86 1.51 11.68
CA THR A 95 0.74 1.77 12.58
C THR A 95 -0.55 1.80 11.77
N GLU A 96 -1.62 1.24 12.32
CA GLU A 96 -2.95 1.45 11.77
C GLU A 96 -3.76 2.33 12.71
N ILE A 97 -4.64 3.16 12.15
CA ILE A 97 -5.69 3.81 12.92
C ILE A 97 -7.03 3.29 12.45
N GLU A 98 -7.98 3.20 13.38
CA GLU A 98 -9.36 2.80 13.12
C GLU A 98 -10.29 3.91 13.60
N PHE A 99 -11.07 4.45 12.67
CA PHE A 99 -12.09 5.45 12.97
C PHE A 99 -13.31 4.77 13.59
N SER A 100 -13.94 5.44 14.56
CA SER A 100 -15.17 4.95 15.21
C SER A 100 -16.34 4.78 14.24
N THR A 101 -16.30 5.49 13.11
CA THR A 101 -17.30 5.42 12.03
C THR A 101 -16.61 5.39 10.68
N LYS A 102 -17.22 4.73 9.69
CA LYS A 102 -16.75 4.76 8.31
C LYS A 102 -16.77 6.19 7.76
N ILE A 103 -15.68 6.59 7.12
CA ILE A 103 -15.52 7.92 6.51
C ILE A 103 -15.99 7.86 5.05
N ASN A 104 -16.52 8.95 4.50
CA ASN A 104 -16.76 9.03 3.05
C ASN A 104 -15.43 9.20 2.29
N SER A 105 -15.45 8.99 0.98
CA SER A 105 -14.23 8.96 0.15
C SER A 105 -13.42 10.25 0.23
N ASP A 106 -14.06 11.40 0.11
CA ASP A 106 -13.36 12.68 -0.03
C ASP A 106 -12.68 13.06 1.28
N GLU A 107 -13.40 12.96 2.40
CA GLU A 107 -12.85 13.24 3.72
C GLU A 107 -11.80 12.22 4.14
N TYR A 108 -11.89 10.99 3.66
CA TYR A 108 -10.86 9.98 3.87
C TYR A 108 -9.55 10.33 3.14
N LEU A 109 -9.65 10.81 1.90
CA LEU A 109 -8.49 11.29 1.14
C LEU A 109 -7.89 12.55 1.78
N ASP A 110 -8.71 13.47 2.27
CA ASP A 110 -8.24 14.64 3.03
C ASP A 110 -7.48 14.21 4.30
N ASN A 111 -7.99 13.23 5.04
CA ASN A 111 -7.31 12.68 6.22
C ASN A 111 -5.95 12.07 5.87
N ILE A 112 -5.83 11.38 4.74
CA ILE A 112 -4.53 10.88 4.25
C ILE A 112 -3.56 12.03 4.04
N GLN A 113 -3.97 13.09 3.33
CA GLN A 113 -3.12 14.24 3.06
C GLN A 113 -2.71 14.99 4.35
N ASN A 114 -3.66 15.18 5.26
CA ASN A 114 -3.41 15.86 6.54
C ASN A 114 -2.40 15.10 7.41
N LEU A 115 -2.52 13.77 7.48
CA LEU A 115 -1.59 12.92 8.21
C LEU A 115 -0.23 12.79 7.51
N GLN A 116 -0.19 12.77 6.18
CA GLN A 116 1.04 12.70 5.39
C GLN A 116 1.96 13.90 5.64
N ASN A 117 1.36 15.05 5.96
CA ASN A 117 2.05 16.30 6.30
C ASN A 117 2.55 16.36 7.76
N GLU A 118 2.26 15.36 8.59
CA GLU A 118 2.74 15.31 9.97
C GLU A 118 4.25 15.02 10.05
N ASP A 119 4.91 15.61 11.04
CA ASP A 119 6.35 15.43 11.23
C ASP A 119 6.67 14.00 11.68
N GLY A 120 7.67 13.41 11.03
CA GLY A 120 8.05 12.01 11.25
C GLY A 120 7.13 10.98 10.59
N VAL A 121 6.04 11.39 9.93
CA VAL A 121 5.28 10.49 9.04
C VAL A 121 5.99 10.39 7.69
N ILE A 122 6.26 9.15 7.26
CA ILE A 122 6.88 8.80 5.98
C ILE A 122 5.80 8.60 4.92
N LYS A 123 4.81 7.76 5.20
CA LYS A 123 3.75 7.44 4.23
C LYS A 123 2.43 7.18 4.94
N VAL A 124 1.34 7.67 4.37
CA VAL A 124 -0.02 7.31 4.77
C VAL A 124 -0.69 6.65 3.57
N SER A 125 -1.27 5.49 3.79
CA SER A 125 -1.87 4.67 2.75
C SER A 125 -3.29 4.26 3.14
N PRO A 126 -4.19 4.08 2.17
CA PRO A 126 -5.44 3.39 2.44
C PRO A 126 -5.19 1.99 2.99
N THR A 127 -6.18 1.46 3.71
CA THR A 127 -6.24 0.03 4.03
C THR A 127 -7.29 -0.63 3.17
N TYR A 128 -7.24 -1.96 3.11
CA TYR A 128 -8.06 -2.72 2.18
C TYR A 128 -8.72 -3.92 2.84
N THR A 129 -9.73 -4.44 2.17
CA THR A 129 -10.36 -5.72 2.49
C THR A 129 -10.36 -6.65 1.29
N VAL A 130 -10.13 -7.94 1.54
CA VAL A 130 -10.26 -9.01 0.54
C VAL A 130 -11.07 -10.14 1.13
N ARG A 131 -12.26 -10.37 0.57
CA ARG A 131 -13.28 -11.38 0.96
C ARG A 131 -13.84 -11.25 2.37
N THR A 132 -13.00 -11.02 3.38
CA THR A 132 -13.31 -10.66 4.78
C THR A 132 -12.04 -10.25 5.55
N LYS A 133 -10.85 -10.42 4.96
CA LYS A 133 -9.57 -10.14 5.62
C LYS A 133 -9.23 -8.67 5.50
N LYS A 134 -8.87 -8.07 6.63
CA LYS A 134 -8.32 -6.72 6.75
C LYS A 134 -6.84 -6.73 6.35
N LEU A 135 -6.46 -5.81 5.47
CA LEU A 135 -5.10 -5.65 4.97
C LEU A 135 -4.62 -4.22 5.26
N GLY A 136 -3.58 -4.09 6.07
CA GLY A 136 -2.78 -2.87 6.12
C GLY A 136 -1.74 -2.86 5.00
N VAL A 137 -1.11 -1.71 4.78
CA VAL A 137 -0.09 -1.54 3.74
C VAL A 137 1.11 -0.85 4.36
N SER A 138 2.30 -1.42 4.20
CA SER A 138 3.54 -0.75 4.60
C SER A 138 3.96 0.27 3.54
N ASN A 139 5.13 0.87 3.67
CA ASN A 139 5.72 1.68 2.62
C ASN A 139 6.63 0.87 1.69
N ASN A 140 6.72 -0.45 1.85
CA ASN A 140 7.60 -1.29 1.04
C ASN A 140 6.85 -2.02 -0.07
N PHE A 141 7.60 -2.34 -1.13
CA PHE A 141 7.19 -3.26 -2.17
C PHE A 141 8.42 -4.02 -2.68
N TYR A 142 8.18 -5.14 -3.34
CA TYR A 142 9.21 -6.04 -3.82
C TYR A 142 9.26 -6.00 -5.34
N VAL A 143 10.45 -5.97 -5.91
CA VAL A 143 10.68 -6.02 -7.35
C VAL A 143 11.62 -7.17 -7.66
N ARG A 144 11.22 -8.03 -8.60
CA ARG A 144 12.06 -9.12 -9.10
C ARG A 144 12.71 -8.69 -10.41
N LEU A 145 14.03 -8.62 -10.44
CA LEU A 145 14.78 -8.39 -11.67
C LEU A 145 14.67 -9.59 -12.63
N SER A 146 14.65 -9.33 -13.93
CA SER A 146 14.69 -10.36 -14.96
C SER A 146 16.05 -11.07 -15.02
N LYS A 147 17.14 -10.33 -14.75
CA LYS A 147 18.51 -10.85 -14.60
C LYS A 147 19.32 -9.96 -13.67
N ALA A 148 20.40 -10.53 -13.11
CA ALA A 148 21.26 -9.83 -12.14
C ALA A 148 21.89 -8.52 -12.66
N GLY A 149 22.05 -8.37 -13.98
CA GLY A 149 22.60 -7.16 -14.59
C GLY A 149 21.65 -5.97 -14.65
N ASP A 150 20.37 -6.12 -14.30
CA ASP A 150 19.35 -5.07 -14.46
C ASP A 150 19.25 -4.12 -13.25
N VAL A 151 20.20 -4.20 -12.31
CA VAL A 151 20.20 -3.39 -11.08
C VAL A 151 20.25 -1.89 -11.38
N ASP A 152 20.99 -1.47 -12.42
CA ASP A 152 21.05 -0.06 -12.80
C ASP A 152 19.72 0.45 -13.34
N ILE A 153 18.94 -0.41 -14.02
CA ILE A 153 17.59 -0.07 -14.48
C ILE A 153 16.68 0.16 -13.27
N LEU A 154 16.76 -0.72 -12.27
CA LEU A 154 16.04 -0.58 -11.00
C LEU A 154 16.40 0.73 -10.29
N ASN A 155 17.69 1.00 -10.11
CA ASN A 155 18.18 2.19 -9.41
C ASN A 155 17.76 3.49 -10.12
N ASN A 156 17.84 3.53 -11.45
CA ASN A 156 17.44 4.70 -12.23
C ASN A 156 15.94 4.97 -12.12
N LEU A 157 15.11 3.93 -12.18
CA LEU A 157 13.66 4.10 -12.02
C LEU A 157 13.29 4.49 -10.59
N ALA A 158 13.90 3.85 -9.59
CA ALA A 158 13.69 4.18 -8.18
C ALA A 158 14.05 5.64 -7.88
N LYS A 159 15.20 6.11 -8.37
CA LYS A 159 15.62 7.51 -8.25
C LYS A 159 14.63 8.48 -8.90
N LYS A 160 14.08 8.14 -10.08
CA LYS A 160 13.10 8.98 -10.78
C LYS A 160 11.83 9.25 -9.96
N TYR A 161 11.41 8.29 -9.15
CA TYR A 161 10.19 8.37 -8.34
C TYR A 161 10.45 8.58 -6.85
N SER A 162 11.69 8.95 -6.48
CA SER A 162 12.11 9.10 -5.09
C SER A 162 11.80 7.86 -4.25
N VAL A 163 11.98 6.67 -4.82
CA VAL A 163 11.87 5.40 -4.11
C VAL A 163 13.27 4.98 -3.65
N GLN A 164 13.39 4.49 -2.42
CA GLN A 164 14.64 3.96 -1.89
C GLN A 164 14.77 2.47 -2.22
N VAL A 165 15.92 2.06 -2.77
CA VAL A 165 16.27 0.64 -2.88
C VAL A 165 16.99 0.22 -1.60
N LEU A 166 16.34 -0.62 -0.78
CA LEU A 166 16.90 -1.05 0.51
C LEU A 166 17.97 -2.14 0.33
N GLY A 167 17.78 -2.99 -0.67
CA GLY A 167 18.69 -4.09 -0.98
C GLY A 167 17.93 -5.31 -1.51
N TYR A 168 18.61 -6.45 -1.56
CA TYR A 168 18.02 -7.71 -2.04
C TYR A 168 17.89 -8.75 -0.93
N ASN A 169 16.96 -9.69 -1.12
CA ASN A 169 16.77 -10.80 -0.19
C ASN A 169 17.95 -11.78 -0.27
N GLN A 170 18.59 -12.09 0.86
CA GLN A 170 19.77 -12.96 0.92
C GLN A 170 19.55 -14.37 0.33
N PHE A 171 18.31 -14.89 0.37
CA PHE A 171 17.94 -16.21 -0.15
C PHE A 171 17.37 -16.15 -1.57
N MET A 172 17.02 -14.94 -2.05
CA MET A 172 16.40 -14.70 -3.35
C MET A 172 17.07 -13.48 -4.02
N PRO A 173 18.30 -13.61 -4.56
CA PRO A 173 19.12 -12.45 -4.94
C PRO A 173 18.59 -11.54 -6.05
N LEU A 174 17.60 -11.99 -6.82
CA LEU A 174 16.92 -11.15 -7.81
C LEU A 174 15.73 -10.37 -7.25
N TRP A 175 15.34 -10.63 -6.00
CA TRP A 175 14.23 -9.95 -5.32
C TRP A 175 14.76 -8.82 -4.46
N TYR A 176 14.41 -7.61 -4.86
CA TYR A 176 14.79 -6.37 -4.20
C TYR A 176 13.62 -5.82 -3.40
N THR A 177 13.92 -5.34 -2.20
CA THR A 177 12.96 -4.58 -1.40
C THR A 177 13.17 -3.10 -1.63
N LEU A 178 12.11 -2.43 -2.05
CA LEU A 178 12.04 -1.00 -2.29
C LEU A 178 11.11 -0.36 -1.27
N SER A 179 11.34 0.92 -0.97
CA SER A 179 10.62 1.66 0.06
C SER A 179 10.19 3.03 -0.46
N CYS A 180 8.90 3.33 -0.41
CA CYS A 180 8.36 4.64 -0.68
C CYS A 180 8.80 5.61 0.44
N THR A 181 9.43 6.72 0.07
CA THR A 181 9.81 7.81 0.96
C THR A 181 8.67 8.81 1.10
N LYS A 182 8.87 9.87 1.91
CA LYS A 182 7.91 10.96 2.03
C LYS A 182 7.66 11.66 0.68
N GLU A 183 8.68 11.72 -0.16
CA GLU A 183 8.69 12.37 -1.47
C GLU A 183 8.17 11.47 -2.60
N THR A 184 8.04 10.15 -2.38
CA THR A 184 7.41 9.27 -3.38
C THR A 184 5.95 9.67 -3.57
N PRO A 185 5.48 9.95 -4.80
CA PRO A 185 4.11 10.40 -5.06
C PRO A 185 3.05 9.30 -4.88
N TYR A 186 3.49 8.05 -4.72
CA TYR A 186 2.67 6.84 -4.66
C TYR A 186 2.71 6.21 -3.28
N ASN A 187 1.64 5.48 -2.93
CA ASN A 187 1.71 4.44 -1.91
C ASN A 187 2.36 3.16 -2.48
N ALA A 188 2.63 2.18 -1.62
CA ALA A 188 3.35 0.96 -2.02
C ALA A 188 2.63 0.11 -3.08
N ILE A 189 1.28 0.09 -3.09
CA ILE A 189 0.50 -0.63 -4.10
C ILE A 189 0.62 0.07 -5.45
N GLU A 190 0.43 1.38 -5.47
CA GLU A 190 0.56 2.19 -6.68
C GLU A 190 1.98 2.13 -7.25
N ALA A 191 3.00 2.22 -6.39
CA ALA A 191 4.39 2.07 -6.79
C ALA A 191 4.67 0.67 -7.37
N ALA A 192 4.19 -0.39 -6.70
CA ALA A 192 4.37 -1.75 -7.17
C ALA A 192 3.73 -1.96 -8.56
N ASN A 193 2.50 -1.48 -8.75
CA ASN A 193 1.81 -1.54 -10.04
C ASN A 193 2.55 -0.76 -11.11
N TYR A 194 3.00 0.45 -10.80
CA TYR A 194 3.74 1.27 -11.74
C TYR A 194 5.02 0.55 -12.19
N PHE A 195 5.78 -0.02 -11.26
CA PHE A 195 6.99 -0.80 -11.58
C PHE A 195 6.67 -2.03 -12.42
N TYR A 196 5.59 -2.76 -12.11
CA TYR A 196 5.13 -3.90 -12.89
C TYR A 196 4.79 -3.50 -14.34
N GLU A 197 4.01 -2.43 -14.50
CA GLU A 197 3.50 -1.94 -15.80
C GLU A 197 4.59 -1.37 -16.70
N THR A 198 5.79 -1.10 -16.18
CA THR A 198 6.95 -0.75 -17.02
C THR A 198 7.42 -1.89 -17.91
N ASN A 199 7.10 -3.14 -17.57
CA ASN A 199 7.65 -4.35 -18.20
C ASN A 199 9.20 -4.44 -18.17
N LEU A 200 9.86 -3.66 -17.30
CA LEU A 200 11.31 -3.71 -17.11
C LEU A 200 11.76 -4.81 -16.13
N PHE A 201 10.82 -5.35 -15.35
CA PHE A 201 11.06 -6.32 -14.29
C PHE A 201 10.16 -7.55 -14.47
N GLU A 202 10.57 -8.68 -13.90
CA GLU A 202 9.82 -9.94 -14.00
C GLU A 202 8.54 -9.91 -13.15
N SER A 203 8.61 -9.29 -11.96
CA SER A 203 7.46 -9.09 -11.08
C SER A 203 7.66 -7.86 -10.19
N SER A 204 6.56 -7.31 -9.70
CA SER A 204 6.55 -6.25 -8.70
C SER A 204 5.27 -6.32 -7.88
N GLU A 205 5.40 -6.40 -6.55
CA GLU A 205 4.31 -6.75 -5.62
C GLU A 205 4.40 -5.90 -4.34
N PRO A 206 3.28 -5.38 -3.81
CA PRO A 206 3.29 -4.59 -2.57
C PRO A 206 3.48 -5.46 -1.32
N GLU A 207 4.04 -4.87 -0.25
CA GLU A 207 4.09 -5.49 1.08
C GLU A 207 2.81 -5.16 1.87
N PHE A 208 2.00 -6.20 2.11
CA PHE A 208 0.81 -6.12 2.97
C PHE A 208 1.15 -6.41 4.43
N LEU A 209 0.45 -5.72 5.33
CA LEU A 209 0.46 -5.97 6.77
C LEU A 209 -0.78 -6.80 7.12
N TYR A 210 -0.57 -8.09 7.33
CA TYR A 210 -1.64 -9.02 7.67
C TYR A 210 -1.93 -8.99 9.18
N HIS A 211 -3.21 -8.97 9.54
CA HIS A 211 -3.64 -8.98 10.94
C HIS A 211 -3.59 -10.39 11.54
N ASP A 212 -3.81 -11.42 10.70
CA ASP A 212 -3.77 -12.83 11.08
C ASP A 212 -2.62 -13.57 10.37
N LEU A 213 -1.47 -13.66 11.05
CA LEU A 213 -0.36 -14.54 10.64
C LEU A 213 -0.66 -16.02 10.90
N ALA A 214 -1.71 -16.34 11.66
CA ALA A 214 -2.14 -17.70 11.97
C ALA A 214 -3.04 -18.33 10.88
N ALA A 215 -3.09 -17.75 9.68
CA ALA A 215 -3.86 -18.30 8.58
C ALA A 215 -3.03 -19.33 7.79
N THR A 216 -2.83 -20.51 8.36
CA THR A 216 -2.59 -21.67 7.50
C THR A 216 -3.91 -22.12 6.88
N ASN A 217 -3.85 -22.61 5.65
CA ASN A 217 -4.99 -23.26 5.00
C ASN A 217 -5.17 -24.72 5.46
N ASP A 218 -4.38 -25.19 6.42
CA ASP A 218 -4.55 -26.51 7.04
C ASP A 218 -5.80 -26.52 7.94
N PRO A 219 -6.87 -27.25 7.57
CA PRO A 219 -8.09 -27.34 8.38
C PRO A 219 -7.85 -27.93 9.78
N TYR A 220 -6.74 -28.64 9.98
CA TYR A 220 -6.38 -29.27 11.26
C TYR A 220 -5.43 -28.42 12.11
N PHE A 221 -4.99 -27.25 11.64
CA PHE A 221 -4.13 -26.36 12.43
C PHE A 221 -4.70 -26.00 13.82
N PRO A 222 -6.02 -25.76 13.98
CA PRO A 222 -6.59 -25.55 15.32
C PRO A 222 -6.36 -26.71 16.30
N ASN A 223 -6.13 -27.93 15.78
CA ASN A 223 -5.93 -29.17 16.53
C ASN A 223 -4.46 -29.46 16.84
N GLN A 224 -3.52 -28.64 16.37
CA GLN A 224 -2.09 -28.80 16.65
C GLN A 224 -1.76 -28.22 18.04
N TRP A 225 -2.23 -28.90 19.09
CA TRP A 225 -2.09 -28.52 20.49
C TRP A 225 -0.63 -28.26 20.90
N GLY A 226 0.32 -29.02 20.35
CA GLY A 226 1.76 -28.85 20.61
C GLY A 226 2.35 -27.52 20.13
N LEU A 227 1.66 -26.78 19.25
CA LEU A 227 2.10 -25.45 18.80
C LEU A 227 1.61 -24.30 19.70
N LYS A 228 0.66 -24.56 20.61
CA LYS A 228 0.09 -23.53 21.48
C LYS A 228 0.96 -23.20 22.69
N ASN A 229 2.05 -23.94 22.93
CA ASN A 229 3.06 -23.72 23.97
C ASN A 229 2.47 -23.19 25.31
N THR A 230 1.36 -23.78 25.77
CA THR A 230 0.67 -23.39 27.01
C THR A 230 1.28 -24.05 28.25
N GLY A 231 2.61 -24.24 28.24
CA GLY A 231 3.37 -24.80 29.37
C GLY A 231 3.48 -23.84 30.53
#